data_AF-A0A519US79-F1
#
_entry.id   AF-A0A519US79-F1
#
_cell.length_a   1.000
_cell.length_b   1.000
_cell.length_c   1.000
_cell.angle_alpha   90.00
_cell.angle_beta   90.00
_cell.angle_gamma   90.00
#
_symmetry.space_group_name_H-M   'P 1'
#
loop_
_entity.id
_entity.type
_entity.pdbx_description
1 polymer ?
#
loop_
_entity_poly.entity_id
_entity_poly.type
_entity_poly.pdbx_seq_one_letter_code
_entity_poly.pdbx_strand_id
1 'polypeptide(L)'
;MTVTATTQPPLLTDLSLAYRLINPAQAGAKRLLLLLHGVGGNELNLLPVGEQLADAHTLVLSVRAPLVFGPAGFGFYQVDFSSGKPVFNQAQQLEGQRLLLSFMHEA
;
A
#
# COMPACT_ATOMS: atom_id res chain seq x y z
N MET A 1 -14.17 -14.50 -25.72
CA MET A 1 -13.33 -14.29 -24.52
C MET A 1 -13.63 -12.89 -24.02
N THR A 2 -14.43 -12.78 -22.96
CA THR A 2 -14.80 -11.49 -22.40
C THR A 2 -13.67 -11.07 -21.47
N VAL A 3 -12.83 -10.12 -21.91
CA VAL A 3 -11.91 -9.45 -21.00
C VAL A 3 -12.77 -8.54 -20.15
N THR A 4 -13.14 -8.98 -18.95
CA THR A 4 -13.69 -8.10 -17.93
C THR A 4 -12.60 -7.06 -17.66
N ALA A 5 -12.81 -5.83 -18.10
CA ALA A 5 -11.95 -4.73 -17.72
C ALA A 5 -12.09 -4.56 -16.21
N THR A 6 -11.13 -5.06 -15.44
CA THR A 6 -11.06 -4.80 -14.01
C THR A 6 -10.80 -3.31 -13.86
N THR A 7 -11.84 -2.54 -13.59
CA THR A 7 -11.72 -1.13 -13.21
C THR A 7 -10.85 -1.07 -11.96
N GLN A 8 -9.71 -0.40 -12.06
CA GLN A 8 -8.79 -0.19 -10.94
C GLN A 8 -9.58 0.30 -9.70
N PRO A 9 -9.44 -0.34 -8.52
CA PRO A 9 -10.15 0.08 -7.32
C PRO A 9 -9.84 1.55 -6.99
N PRO A 10 -10.80 2.37 -6.52
CA PRO A 10 -10.55 3.78 -6.25
C PRO A 10 -9.48 3.99 -5.17
N LEU A 11 -8.76 5.11 -5.24
CA LEU A 11 -7.86 5.52 -4.17
C LEU A 11 -8.69 6.26 -3.11
N LEU A 12 -8.72 5.71 -1.91
CA LEU A 12 -9.35 6.27 -0.74
C LEU A 12 -8.31 7.05 0.07
N THR A 13 -8.71 8.19 0.63
CA THR A 13 -7.83 9.15 1.34
C THR A 13 -8.49 9.69 2.61
N ASP A 14 -9.40 8.92 3.17
CA ASP A 14 -10.18 9.22 4.37
C ASP A 14 -9.51 8.74 5.67
N LEU A 15 -8.44 7.95 5.57
CA LEU A 15 -7.60 7.48 6.68
C LEU A 15 -6.21 8.14 6.67
N SER A 16 -5.40 7.85 7.68
CA SER A 16 -4.02 8.38 7.84
C SER A 16 -3.06 8.04 6.70
N LEU A 17 -3.34 6.97 5.94
CA LEU A 17 -2.65 6.63 4.69
C LEU A 17 -3.65 6.42 3.56
N ALA A 18 -3.28 6.87 2.36
CA ALA A 18 -4.08 6.61 1.17
C ALA A 18 -4.00 5.12 0.78
N TYR A 19 -5.11 4.54 0.34
CA TYR A 19 -5.16 3.10 0.08
C TYR A 19 -6.18 2.73 -1.00
N ARG A 20 -6.07 1.52 -1.53
CA ARG A 20 -7.06 0.90 -2.42
C ARG A 20 -7.62 -0.35 -1.76
N LEU A 21 -8.94 -0.40 -1.63
CA LEU A 21 -9.66 -1.58 -1.16
C LEU A 21 -9.86 -2.56 -2.32
N ILE A 22 -9.18 -3.71 -2.27
CA ILE A 22 -9.19 -4.67 -3.38
C ILE A 22 -10.50 -5.47 -3.42
N ASN A 23 -11.07 -5.80 -2.25
CA ASN A 23 -12.26 -6.62 -2.13
C ASN A 23 -13.32 -5.98 -1.19
N PRO A 24 -14.22 -5.12 -1.70
CA PRO A 24 -15.11 -4.31 -0.88
C PRO A 24 -16.24 -5.08 -0.16
N ALA A 25 -16.57 -6.31 -0.58
CA ALA A 25 -17.73 -7.05 -0.09
C ALA A 25 -17.38 -8.06 1.02
N GLN A 26 -16.77 -7.62 2.13
CA GLN A 26 -16.35 -8.53 3.21
C GLN A 26 -17.04 -8.27 4.56
N ALA A 27 -18.35 -8.50 4.59
CA ALA A 27 -19.09 -8.59 5.85
C ALA A 27 -18.65 -9.85 6.63
N GLY A 28 -17.61 -9.71 7.46
CA GLY A 28 -17.06 -10.79 8.29
C GLY A 28 -15.58 -11.13 8.06
N ALA A 29 -14.80 -10.22 7.50
CA ALA A 29 -13.34 -10.37 7.45
C ALA A 29 -12.77 -10.60 8.86
N LYS A 30 -11.86 -11.58 8.98
CA LYS A 30 -11.17 -11.93 10.25
C LYS A 30 -9.66 -11.71 10.18
N ARG A 31 -9.16 -11.35 8.99
CA ARG A 31 -7.74 -11.14 8.68
C ARG A 31 -7.60 -9.85 7.90
N LEU A 32 -6.50 -9.16 8.10
CA LEU A 32 -6.10 -7.99 7.33
C LEU A 32 -4.81 -8.33 6.57
N LEU A 33 -4.81 -8.10 5.26
CA LEU A 33 -3.62 -8.14 4.42
C LEU A 33 -3.32 -6.73 3.93
N LEU A 34 -2.21 -6.17 4.41
CA LEU A 34 -1.68 -4.90 3.91
C LEU A 34 -0.60 -5.17 2.86
N LEU A 35 -0.78 -4.58 1.67
CA LEU A 35 0.22 -4.62 0.61
C LEU A 35 1.00 -3.31 0.64
N LEU A 36 2.28 -3.41 0.96
CA LEU A 36 3.20 -2.28 1.05
C LEU A 36 4.19 -2.35 -0.10
N HIS A 37 4.17 -1.35 -0.98
CA HIS A 37 5.12 -1.27 -2.09
C HIS A 37 6.53 -0.85 -1.62
N GLY A 38 7.54 -1.12 -2.45
CA GLY A 38 8.91 -0.65 -2.21
C GLY A 38 9.12 0.84 -2.52
N VAL A 39 10.30 1.35 -2.17
CA VAL A 39 10.71 2.75 -2.43
C VAL A 39 10.66 3.06 -3.93
N GLY A 40 9.99 4.15 -4.30
CA GLY A 40 9.80 4.56 -5.70
C GLY A 40 8.62 3.86 -6.40
N GLY A 41 7.97 2.91 -5.73
CA GLY A 41 6.76 2.25 -6.20
C GLY A 41 5.47 3.01 -5.83
N ASN A 42 4.33 2.36 -6.00
CA ASN A 42 3.01 2.87 -5.62
C ASN A 42 2.04 1.73 -5.29
N GLU A 43 0.85 2.09 -4.83
CA GLU A 43 -0.20 1.16 -4.41
C GLU A 43 -0.79 0.29 -5.55
N LEU A 44 -0.36 0.48 -6.80
CA LEU A 44 -0.74 -0.37 -7.93
C LEU A 44 0.20 -1.58 -8.09
N ASN A 45 1.44 -1.50 -7.59
CA ASN A 45 2.47 -2.50 -7.90
C ASN A 45 2.12 -3.92 -7.44
N LEU A 46 1.38 -4.03 -6.33
CA LEU A 46 1.01 -5.31 -5.73
C LEU A 46 -0.46 -5.68 -5.93
N LEU A 47 -1.23 -4.91 -6.72
CA LEU A 47 -2.64 -5.22 -6.95
C LEU A 47 -2.87 -6.65 -7.46
N PRO A 48 -2.11 -7.17 -8.46
CA PRO A 48 -2.33 -8.53 -8.94
C PRO A 48 -2.11 -9.60 -7.86
N VAL A 49 -1.17 -9.37 -6.94
CA VAL A 49 -0.90 -10.27 -5.81
C VAL A 49 -2.06 -10.20 -4.81
N GLY A 50 -2.56 -8.99 -4.53
CA GLY A 50 -3.72 -8.78 -3.68
C GLY A 50 -4.99 -9.45 -4.20
N GLU A 51 -5.25 -9.34 -5.50
CA GLU A 51 -6.38 -9.99 -6.16
C GLU A 51 -6.30 -11.52 -6.08
N GLN A 52 -5.10 -12.10 -6.21
CA GLN A 52 -4.90 -13.55 -6.07
C GLN A 52 -5.08 -14.07 -4.63
N LEU A 53 -4.74 -13.25 -3.63
CA LEU A 53 -4.81 -13.61 -2.22
C LEU A 53 -6.14 -13.23 -1.56
N ALA A 54 -6.98 -12.45 -2.24
CA ALA A 54 -8.27 -12.04 -1.71
C ALA A 54 -9.23 -13.23 -1.55
N ASP A 55 -9.78 -13.38 -0.35
CA ASP A 55 -10.81 -14.36 -0.03
C ASP A 55 -11.95 -13.72 0.78
N ALA A 56 -12.97 -14.53 1.11
CA ALA A 56 -14.14 -14.08 1.86
C ALA A 56 -13.87 -13.72 3.34
N HIS A 57 -12.63 -13.91 3.80
CA HIS A 57 -12.26 -13.79 5.21
C HIS A 57 -11.07 -12.84 5.44
N THR A 58 -10.55 -12.22 4.38
CA THR A 58 -9.37 -11.36 4.41
C THR A 58 -9.72 -10.02 3.79
N LEU A 59 -9.65 -8.95 4.57
CA LEU A 59 -9.68 -7.59 4.06
C LEU A 59 -8.33 -7.28 3.43
N VAL A 60 -8.30 -6.89 2.15
CA VAL A 60 -7.04 -6.61 1.44
C VAL A 60 -6.95 -5.14 1.06
N LEU A 61 -5.95 -4.46 1.62
CA LEU A 61 -5.68 -3.03 1.38
C LEU A 61 -4.32 -2.86 0.73
N SER A 62 -4.28 -2.20 -0.43
CA SER A 62 -3.02 -1.77 -1.05
C SER A 62 -2.72 -0.33 -0.67
N VAL A 63 -1.64 -0.11 0.07
CA VAL A 63 -1.35 1.17 0.72
C VAL A 63 -0.40 1.99 -0.15
N ARG A 64 -0.66 3.28 -0.30
CA ARG A 64 0.26 4.26 -0.88
C ARG A 64 1.08 4.88 0.24
N ALA A 65 2.39 4.76 0.15
CA ALA A 65 3.29 5.40 1.09
C ALA A 65 3.25 6.95 0.97
N PRO A 66 3.49 7.70 2.06
CA PRO A 66 3.16 9.13 2.12
C PRO A 66 4.18 10.05 1.44
N LEU A 67 5.46 9.66 1.33
CA LEU A 67 6.47 10.50 0.69
C LEU A 67 6.31 10.41 -0.83
N VAL A 68 6.28 11.57 -1.48
CA VAL A 68 6.18 11.67 -2.94
C VAL A 68 7.59 11.84 -3.52
N PHE A 69 8.00 10.93 -4.39
CA PHE A 69 9.27 10.99 -5.13
C PHE A 69 9.08 11.37 -6.60
N GLY A 70 7.85 11.28 -7.11
CA GLY A 70 7.48 11.68 -8.46
C GLY A 70 5.99 11.38 -8.75
N PRO A 71 5.52 11.61 -9.99
CA PRO A 71 4.10 11.49 -10.34
C PRO A 71 3.46 10.12 -10.02
N ALA A 72 4.25 9.04 -10.02
CA ALA A 72 3.80 7.69 -9.71
C ALA A 72 4.77 6.94 -8.75
N GLY A 73 5.62 7.68 -8.05
CA GLY A 73 6.65 7.11 -7.18
C GLY A 73 6.51 7.62 -5.75
N PHE A 74 6.41 6.70 -4.81
CA PHE A 74 6.18 6.97 -3.40
C PHE A 74 7.11 6.15 -2.52
N GLY A 75 7.22 6.50 -1.24
CA GLY A 75 7.94 5.69 -0.25
C GLY A 75 7.62 6.06 1.20
N PHE A 76 7.95 5.16 2.12
CA PHE A 76 7.88 5.44 3.56
C PHE A 76 9.14 6.15 4.07
N TYR A 77 10.24 5.98 3.34
CA TYR A 77 11.52 6.60 3.64
C TYR A 77 12.34 6.73 2.35
N GLN A 78 13.25 7.69 2.34
CA GLN A 78 14.23 7.87 1.27
C GLN A 78 15.36 6.85 1.41
N VAL A 79 15.93 6.48 0.26
CA VAL A 79 17.14 5.66 0.17
C VAL A 79 18.13 6.38 -0.73
N ASP A 80 19.31 6.65 -0.21
CA ASP A 80 20.44 7.15 -0.98
C ASP A 80 21.28 5.97 -1.50
N PHE A 81 21.61 6.01 -2.79
CA PHE A 81 22.42 5.01 -3.47
C PHE A 81 23.80 5.55 -3.90
N SER A 82 24.10 6.82 -3.63
CA SER A 82 25.32 7.51 -4.06
C SER A 82 26.62 6.86 -3.57
N SER A 83 26.57 6.19 -2.42
CA SER A 83 27.71 5.49 -1.81
C SER A 83 28.01 4.12 -2.45
N GLY A 84 27.22 3.67 -3.42
CA GLY A 84 27.27 2.30 -3.97
C GLY A 84 26.62 1.24 -3.07
N LYS A 85 26.09 1.65 -1.90
CA LYS A 85 25.23 0.84 -1.03
C LYS A 85 23.96 1.63 -0.70
N PRO A 86 22.80 0.97 -0.55
CA PRO A 86 21.58 1.63 -0.12
C PRO A 86 21.73 2.09 1.34
N VAL A 87 21.61 3.41 1.56
CA VAL A 87 21.55 4.03 2.88
C VAL A 87 20.16 4.63 3.05
N PHE A 88 19.34 4.07 3.93
CA PHE A 88 17.98 4.55 4.15
C PHE A 88 17.90 5.60 5.26
N ASN A 89 16.95 6.53 5.14
CA ASN A 89 16.69 7.52 6.19
C ASN A 89 15.95 6.87 7.37
N GLN A 90 16.66 6.65 8.47
CA GLN A 90 16.12 5.96 9.65
C GLN A 90 15.00 6.74 10.36
N ALA A 91 15.07 8.08 10.40
CA ALA A 91 14.04 8.89 11.02
C ALA A 91 12.72 8.81 10.26
N GLN A 92 12.77 8.90 8.92
CA GLN A 92 11.58 8.71 8.07
C GLN A 92 11.04 7.29 8.19
N GLN A 93 11.92 6.29 8.29
CA GLN A 93 11.51 4.90 8.45
C GLN A 93 10.74 4.67 9.75
N LEU A 94 11.17 5.26 10.87
CA LEU A 94 10.46 5.23 12.15
C LEU A 94 9.11 5.95 12.08
N GLU A 95 9.05 7.10 11.40
CA GLU A 95 7.79 7.81 11.19
C GLU A 95 6.82 7.01 10.31
N GLY A 96 7.33 6.38 9.26
CA GLY A 96 6.55 5.47 8.41
C GLY A 96 5.96 4.30 9.18
N GLN A 97 6.70 3.73 10.14
CA GLN A 97 6.16 2.70 11.04
C GLN A 97 5.02 3.24 11.92
N ARG A 98 5.17 4.45 12.48
CA ARG A 98 4.11 5.07 13.29
C ARG A 98 2.85 5.31 12.48
N LEU A 99 2.97 5.83 11.26
CA LEU A 99 1.85 6.04 10.35
C LEU A 99 1.15 4.73 9.99
N LEU A 100 1.93 3.67 9.69
CA LEU A 100 1.36 2.34 9.44
C LEU A 100 0.58 1.80 10.64
N LEU A 101 1.11 1.99 11.86
CA LEU A 101 0.40 1.58 13.09
C LEU A 101 -0.90 2.36 13.29
N SER A 102 -0.91 3.68 13.05
CA SER A 102 -2.14 4.47 13.09
C SER A 102 -3.16 3.97 12.07
N PHE A 103 -2.73 3.79 10.83
CA PHE A 103 -3.58 3.27 9.75
C PHE A 103 -4.19 1.90 10.09
N MET A 104 -3.41 0.99 10.67
CA MET A 104 -3.89 -0.33 11.11
C MET A 104 -4.96 -0.29 12.20
N HIS A 105 -5.00 0.78 13.02
CA HIS A 105 -6.05 0.94 14.03
C HIS A 105 -7.32 1.59 13.46
N GLU A 106 -7.20 2.30 12.33
CA GLU A 106 -8.31 2.99 11.66
C GLU A 106 -9.05 2.09 10.65
N ALA A 107 -8.34 1.15 10.02
CA ALA A 107 -8.81 0.26 8.97
C ALA A 107 -9.46 -1.03 9.49
#